data_AF-A0A6P8P220-F1
#
_entry.id   AF-A0A6P8P220-F1
#
_cell.length_a   1.000
_cell.length_b   1.000
_cell.length_c   1.000
_cell.angle_alpha   90.00
_cell.angle_beta   90.00
_cell.angle_gamma   90.00
#
_symmetry.space_group_name_H-M   'P 1'
#
loop_
_entity.id
_entity.type
_entity.pdbx_description
1 polymer ?
#
loop_
_entity_poly.entity_id
_entity_poly.type
_entity_poly.pdbx_seq_one_letter_code
_entity_poly.pdbx_strand_id
1 'polypeptide(L)'
;MYHKLNLEVKYLTEQHLTGFENYKYSSVDTSPLSVYIMHPFWNKVVQYCPKWVAPNVLTFSGFLFTVFNFTLFAFYDYYLYASSDDKPQYPPIPRWVFALGAFNVFMAYTLDGIDGKQARRTQTSGPLGELFDHGLDSWTTMLISVCMFSVFGRTDHSVSPLRMYFILWNVFISFYLTHWEKYNTGVLFLPWGYDLSMVGTIIVFVISSIGGHKAWKIVFPGGIPVGVMFEVLLYVTAIVSSLPVVLWNIYKSYRDKTGKMRTFLDAIRPLLPLAVLFSISTIWVVHSPSNIIDKDPRIIFLAIGTIFSNICCRLIVSQMSNTRCELLSWILLPVAVAALFSFILPSIDLVFTYILAIIALLAHIHYGTCVVRQMCRHFRIHTFHIKDRAD
;
A
#
# COMPACT_ATOMS: atom_id res chain seq x y z
N MET A 1 -0.79 1.97 32.22
CA MET A 1 0.17 1.17 31.43
C MET A 1 0.68 1.99 30.24
N TYR A 2 1.44 3.07 30.50
CA TYR A 2 1.95 3.99 29.46
C TYR A 2 3.47 4.18 29.58
N HIS A 3 4.20 3.09 29.82
CA HIS A 3 5.65 3.17 29.96
C HIS A 3 6.31 3.35 28.59
N LYS A 4 7.26 4.29 28.52
CA LYS A 4 8.12 4.47 27.35
C LYS A 4 9.06 3.27 27.26
N LEU A 5 9.11 2.61 26.12
CA LEU A 5 10.09 1.52 25.92
C LEU A 5 11.48 2.11 25.68
N ASN A 6 12.53 1.36 26.03
CA ASN A 6 13.92 1.81 25.89
C ASN A 6 14.32 2.19 24.46
N LEU A 7 13.69 1.60 23.44
CA LEU A 7 13.96 1.89 22.03
C LEU A 7 13.02 2.96 21.43
N GLU A 8 12.10 3.52 22.20
CA GLU A 8 11.07 4.40 21.65
C GLU A 8 11.61 5.78 21.25
N VAL A 9 11.54 6.08 19.95
CA VAL A 9 11.92 7.37 19.35
C VAL A 9 10.72 8.30 19.24
N LYS A 10 10.91 9.59 19.55
CA LYS A 10 9.89 10.63 19.38
C LYS A 10 9.80 11.03 17.90
N TYR A 11 8.84 10.43 17.18
CA TYR A 11 8.55 10.77 15.78
C TYR A 11 7.49 11.87 15.66
N LEU A 12 6.61 12.00 16.66
CA LEU A 12 5.58 13.03 16.70
C LEU A 12 6.06 14.23 17.53
N THR A 13 6.02 15.42 16.93
CA THR A 13 6.26 16.68 17.63
C THR A 13 4.99 17.10 18.38
N GLU A 14 5.09 18.05 19.31
CA GLU A 14 3.89 18.61 19.97
C GLU A 14 2.94 19.23 18.94
N GLN A 15 3.48 19.86 17.89
CA GLN A 15 2.67 20.39 16.79
C GLN A 15 1.88 19.29 16.06
N HIS A 16 2.46 18.10 15.89
CA HIS A 16 1.70 16.96 15.34
C HIS A 16 0.54 16.58 16.25
N LEU A 17 0.79 16.45 17.54
CA LEU A 17 -0.20 16.05 18.53
C LEU A 17 -1.36 17.05 18.63
N THR A 18 -1.08 18.34 18.79
CA THR A 18 -2.10 19.41 18.80
C THR A 18 -2.87 19.48 17.47
N GLY A 19 -2.20 19.20 16.35
CA GLY A 19 -2.86 19.10 15.04
C GLY A 19 -3.91 17.99 15.01
N PHE A 20 -3.62 16.84 15.61
CA PHE A 20 -4.54 15.71 15.67
C PHE A 20 -5.77 15.96 16.55
N GLU A 21 -5.67 16.78 17.59
CA GLU A 21 -6.83 17.13 18.44
C GLU A 21 -7.93 17.86 17.65
N ASN A 22 -7.53 18.66 16.67
CA ASN A 22 -8.42 19.43 15.81
C ASN A 22 -8.85 18.67 14.54
N TYR A 23 -8.36 17.44 14.37
CA TYR A 23 -8.57 16.67 13.17
C TYR A 23 -9.99 16.10 13.10
N LYS A 24 -10.65 16.30 11.97
CA LYS A 24 -11.93 15.67 11.64
C LYS A 24 -11.80 14.95 10.31
N TYR A 25 -12.13 13.66 10.32
CA TYR A 25 -12.14 12.85 9.10
C TYR A 25 -13.12 13.42 8.08
N SER A 26 -12.66 13.58 6.85
CA SER A 26 -13.48 13.96 5.70
C SER A 26 -13.04 13.15 4.50
N SER A 27 -13.99 12.43 3.91
CA SER A 27 -13.82 11.69 2.68
C SER A 27 -15.03 11.84 1.77
N VAL A 28 -14.79 11.68 0.47
CA VAL A 28 -15.82 11.65 -0.56
C VAL A 28 -15.60 10.42 -1.41
N ASP A 29 -16.66 9.62 -1.54
CA ASP A 29 -16.71 8.46 -2.42
C ASP A 29 -17.83 8.65 -3.45
N THR A 30 -17.48 8.55 -4.72
CA THR A 30 -18.42 8.63 -5.84
C THR A 30 -18.37 7.40 -6.73
N SER A 31 -17.63 6.35 -6.33
CA SER A 31 -17.50 5.11 -7.08
C SER A 31 -18.86 4.41 -7.16
N PRO A 32 -19.39 4.12 -8.37
CA PRO A 32 -20.65 3.38 -8.48
C PRO A 32 -20.58 2.01 -7.81
N LEU A 33 -19.44 1.32 -7.92
CA LEU A 33 -19.21 0.04 -7.25
C LEU A 33 -19.26 0.20 -5.72
N SER A 34 -18.59 1.22 -5.18
CA SER A 34 -18.62 1.50 -3.74
C SER A 34 -20.04 1.80 -3.27
N VAL A 35 -20.67 2.82 -3.87
CA VAL A 35 -21.92 3.40 -3.42
C VAL A 35 -23.08 2.40 -3.50
N TYR A 36 -23.18 1.65 -4.60
CA TYR A 36 -24.34 0.80 -4.86
C TYR A 36 -24.16 -0.66 -4.44
N ILE A 37 -22.92 -1.14 -4.27
CA ILE A 37 -22.66 -2.55 -3.95
C ILE A 37 -21.89 -2.66 -2.62
N MET A 38 -20.71 -2.06 -2.53
CA MET A 38 -19.81 -2.32 -1.39
C MET A 38 -20.31 -1.69 -0.09
N HIS A 39 -20.72 -0.41 -0.10
CA HIS A 39 -21.28 0.24 1.06
C HIS A 39 -22.53 -0.45 1.62
N PRO A 40 -23.54 -0.84 0.80
CA PRO A 40 -24.66 -1.66 1.27
C PRO A 40 -24.22 -3.00 1.86
N PHE A 41 -23.26 -3.69 1.23
CA PHE A 41 -22.70 -4.94 1.74
C PHE A 41 -22.03 -4.73 3.11
N TRP A 42 -21.07 -3.81 3.21
CA TRP A 42 -20.35 -3.50 4.45
C TRP A 42 -21.28 -2.97 5.56
N ASN A 43 -22.31 -2.20 5.23
CA ASN A 43 -23.33 -1.74 6.20
C ASN A 43 -24.13 -2.90 6.81
N LYS A 44 -24.29 -4.01 6.09
CA LYS A 44 -24.87 -5.25 6.63
C LYS A 44 -23.82 -6.03 7.41
N VAL A 45 -22.62 -6.23 6.86
CA VAL A 45 -21.55 -7.02 7.49
C VAL A 45 -21.16 -6.46 8.85
N VAL A 46 -21.01 -5.14 8.98
CA VAL A 46 -20.62 -4.50 10.25
C VAL A 46 -21.59 -4.80 11.39
N GLN A 47 -22.86 -5.12 11.09
CA GLN A 47 -23.86 -5.42 12.14
C GLN A 47 -23.54 -6.72 12.87
N TYR A 48 -22.91 -7.68 12.18
CA TYR A 48 -22.43 -8.94 12.75
C TYR A 48 -21.14 -8.79 13.56
N CYS A 49 -20.41 -7.69 13.38
CA CYS A 49 -19.22 -7.41 14.18
C CYS A 49 -19.63 -7.09 15.63
N PRO A 50 -19.12 -7.81 16.66
CA PRO A 50 -19.42 -7.49 18.05
C PRO A 50 -18.93 -6.09 18.43
N LYS A 51 -19.68 -5.37 19.27
CA LYS A 51 -19.33 -3.98 19.65
C LYS A 51 -18.06 -3.87 20.51
N TRP A 52 -17.58 -4.95 21.10
CA TRP A 52 -16.34 -4.98 21.87
C TRP A 52 -15.09 -5.05 20.97
N VAL A 53 -15.25 -5.39 19.69
CA VAL A 53 -14.14 -5.44 18.74
C VAL A 53 -13.76 -4.02 18.34
N ALA A 54 -12.54 -3.62 18.70
CA ALA A 54 -11.95 -2.35 18.30
C ALA A 54 -11.78 -2.28 16.77
N PRO A 55 -12.06 -1.14 16.12
CA PRO A 55 -11.87 -0.98 14.68
C PRO A 55 -10.48 -1.38 14.18
N ASN A 56 -9.42 -0.96 14.90
CA ASN A 56 -8.04 -1.29 14.53
C ASN A 56 -7.74 -2.80 14.56
N VAL A 57 -8.51 -3.61 15.29
CA VAL A 57 -8.39 -5.08 15.23
C VAL A 57 -8.86 -5.59 13.88
N LEU A 58 -9.93 -5.02 13.31
CA LEU A 58 -10.43 -5.36 11.98
C LEU A 58 -9.38 -5.01 10.93
N THR A 59 -8.90 -3.77 10.94
CA THR A 59 -7.82 -3.29 10.06
C THR A 59 -6.58 -4.17 10.16
N PHE A 60 -6.08 -4.44 11.37
CA PHE A 60 -4.88 -5.26 11.56
C PHE A 60 -5.08 -6.69 11.10
N SER A 61 -6.24 -7.28 11.38
CA SER A 61 -6.57 -8.63 10.91
C SER A 61 -6.64 -8.70 9.39
N GLY A 62 -7.24 -7.68 8.76
CA GLY A 62 -7.26 -7.54 7.29
C GLY A 62 -5.85 -7.48 6.71
N PHE A 63 -4.99 -6.65 7.27
CA PHE A 63 -3.57 -6.59 6.90
C PHE A 63 -2.85 -7.94 7.09
N LEU A 64 -3.10 -8.67 8.17
CA LEU A 64 -2.48 -9.99 8.36
C LEU A 64 -2.89 -11.02 7.29
N PHE A 65 -4.11 -10.94 6.74
CA PHE A 65 -4.49 -11.76 5.59
C PHE A 65 -3.67 -11.44 4.33
N THR A 66 -3.31 -10.17 4.10
CA THR A 66 -2.47 -9.78 2.95
C THR A 66 -1.02 -10.21 3.14
N VAL A 67 -0.49 -10.13 4.37
CA VAL A 67 0.83 -10.67 4.75
C VAL A 67 0.87 -12.19 4.59
N PHE A 68 -0.16 -12.88 5.05
CA PHE A 68 -0.25 -14.33 4.91
C PHE A 68 -0.32 -14.75 3.44
N ASN A 69 -1.09 -14.05 2.60
CA ASN A 69 -1.05 -14.26 1.15
C ASN A 69 0.34 -14.06 0.57
N PHE A 70 0.99 -12.94 0.86
CA PHE A 70 2.32 -12.65 0.32
C PHE A 70 3.34 -13.74 0.68
N THR A 71 3.35 -14.17 1.94
CA THR A 71 4.26 -15.24 2.42
C THR A 71 3.92 -16.60 1.82
N LEU A 72 2.64 -16.95 1.69
CA LEU A 72 2.20 -18.18 1.06
C LEU A 72 2.58 -18.24 -0.43
N PHE A 73 2.35 -17.15 -1.18
CA PHE A 73 2.76 -17.06 -2.58
C PHE A 73 4.28 -17.05 -2.73
N ALA A 74 5.02 -16.40 -1.81
CA ALA A 74 6.47 -16.45 -1.80
C ALA A 74 7.01 -17.87 -1.55
N PHE A 75 6.33 -18.68 -0.73
CA PHE A 75 6.70 -20.07 -0.50
C PHE A 75 6.57 -20.93 -1.76
N TYR A 76 5.48 -20.76 -2.53
CA TYR A 76 5.24 -21.55 -3.75
C TYR A 76 5.93 -20.99 -5.00
N ASP A 77 6.17 -19.68 -5.06
CA ASP A 77 6.62 -18.99 -6.27
C ASP A 77 7.55 -17.80 -5.95
N TYR A 78 8.62 -18.08 -5.20
CA TYR A 78 9.52 -17.02 -4.74
C TYR A 78 10.07 -16.15 -5.90
N TYR A 79 10.50 -16.78 -6.99
CA TYR A 79 11.15 -16.11 -8.13
C TYR A 79 10.20 -15.68 -9.27
N LEU A 80 8.88 -15.87 -9.11
CA LEU A 80 7.84 -15.54 -10.09
C LEU A 80 7.86 -16.40 -11.37
N TYR A 81 8.40 -17.62 -11.30
CA TYR A 81 8.48 -18.56 -12.43
C TYR A 81 7.42 -19.66 -12.40
N ALA A 82 6.72 -19.89 -11.29
CA ALA A 82 5.80 -21.03 -11.18
C ALA A 82 4.67 -21.01 -12.22
N SER A 83 4.25 -19.83 -12.64
CA SER A 83 3.22 -19.64 -13.68
C SER A 83 3.80 -19.51 -15.09
N SER A 84 5.10 -19.78 -15.29
CA SER A 84 5.79 -19.72 -16.58
C SER A 84 5.94 -21.11 -17.21
N ASP A 85 5.25 -21.38 -18.32
CA ASP A 85 5.26 -22.71 -18.95
C ASP A 85 6.61 -23.02 -19.63
N ASP A 86 7.41 -22.01 -19.98
CA ASP A 86 8.76 -22.17 -20.52
C ASP A 86 9.83 -22.51 -19.46
N LYS A 87 9.42 -22.66 -18.19
CA LYS A 87 10.30 -22.94 -17.04
C LYS A 87 9.83 -24.18 -16.24
N PRO A 88 9.86 -25.38 -16.84
CA PRO A 88 9.29 -26.59 -16.23
C PRO A 88 9.94 -27.03 -14.92
N GLN A 89 11.13 -26.52 -14.60
CA GLN A 89 11.81 -26.76 -13.32
C GLN A 89 11.12 -26.09 -12.12
N TYR A 90 10.25 -25.10 -12.36
CA TYR A 90 9.43 -24.47 -11.32
C TYR A 90 8.02 -25.05 -11.39
N PRO A 91 7.58 -25.80 -10.36
CA PRO A 91 6.25 -26.39 -10.38
C PRO A 91 5.17 -25.31 -10.27
N PRO A 92 4.00 -25.50 -10.93
CA PRO A 92 2.93 -24.53 -10.88
C PRO A 92 2.32 -24.40 -9.49
N ILE A 93 1.85 -23.19 -9.18
CA ILE A 93 1.18 -22.89 -7.91
C ILE A 93 -0.07 -23.77 -7.78
N PRO A 94 -0.25 -24.51 -6.66
CA PRO A 94 -1.44 -25.32 -6.45
C PRO A 94 -2.72 -24.48 -6.47
N ARG A 95 -3.77 -24.99 -7.12
CA ARG A 95 -5.06 -24.29 -7.29
C ARG A 95 -5.69 -23.78 -5.99
N TRP A 96 -5.55 -24.53 -4.90
CA TRP A 96 -6.08 -24.13 -3.60
C TRP A 96 -5.40 -22.89 -3.02
N VAL A 97 -4.14 -22.61 -3.40
CA VAL A 97 -3.41 -21.40 -2.97
C VAL A 97 -4.08 -20.17 -3.57
N PHE A 98 -4.53 -20.23 -4.82
CA PHE A 98 -5.32 -19.16 -5.42
C PHE A 98 -6.72 -19.04 -4.77
N ALA A 99 -7.37 -20.16 -4.41
CA ALA A 99 -8.65 -20.11 -3.70
C ALA A 99 -8.52 -19.42 -2.33
N LEU A 100 -7.51 -19.81 -1.57
CA LEU A 100 -7.18 -19.18 -0.28
C LEU A 100 -6.74 -17.74 -0.48
N GLY A 101 -6.00 -17.45 -1.56
CA GLY A 101 -5.67 -16.11 -2.02
C GLY A 101 -6.90 -15.22 -2.17
N ALA A 102 -7.91 -15.70 -2.91
CA ALA A 102 -9.17 -15.00 -3.14
C ALA A 102 -9.91 -14.75 -1.82
N PHE A 103 -10.01 -15.76 -0.97
CA PHE A 103 -10.62 -15.65 0.36
C PHE A 103 -9.92 -14.59 1.22
N ASN A 104 -8.59 -14.62 1.28
CA ASN A 104 -7.81 -13.70 2.10
C ASN A 104 -7.90 -12.25 1.61
N VAL A 105 -7.88 -12.01 0.28
CA VAL A 105 -8.10 -10.65 -0.26
C VAL A 105 -9.54 -10.20 0.01
N PHE A 106 -10.53 -11.07 -0.14
CA PHE A 106 -11.92 -10.77 0.20
C PHE A 106 -12.07 -10.41 1.68
N MET A 107 -11.43 -11.16 2.58
CA MET A 107 -11.43 -10.87 4.01
C MET A 107 -10.72 -9.56 4.33
N ALA A 108 -9.53 -9.33 3.76
CA ALA A 108 -8.79 -8.09 3.94
C ALA A 108 -9.63 -6.87 3.54
N TYR A 109 -10.18 -6.90 2.32
CA TYR A 109 -11.00 -5.82 1.77
C TYR A 109 -12.33 -5.64 2.53
N THR A 110 -12.91 -6.72 3.03
CA THR A 110 -14.15 -6.64 3.83
C THR A 110 -13.88 -6.04 5.20
N LEU A 111 -12.82 -6.47 5.88
CA LEU A 111 -12.47 -6.00 7.23
C LEU A 111 -12.05 -4.54 7.22
N ASP A 112 -11.28 -4.13 6.21
CA ASP A 112 -10.97 -2.74 5.90
C ASP A 112 -12.25 -1.91 5.71
N GLY A 113 -13.12 -2.29 4.76
CA GLY A 113 -14.34 -1.53 4.46
C GLY A 113 -15.37 -1.40 5.61
N ILE A 114 -15.28 -2.24 6.64
CA ILE A 114 -16.15 -2.15 7.83
C ILE A 114 -15.51 -1.44 9.02
N ASP A 115 -14.20 -1.17 9.04
CA ASP A 115 -13.52 -0.65 10.23
C ASP A 115 -14.01 0.75 10.63
N GLY A 116 -14.15 1.67 9.67
CA GLY A 116 -14.65 3.01 9.89
C GLY A 116 -16.14 3.01 10.21
N LYS A 117 -16.89 2.02 9.68
CA LYS A 117 -18.30 1.80 10.03
C LYS A 117 -18.41 1.33 11.48
N GLN A 118 -17.53 0.42 11.91
CA GLN A 118 -17.44 -0.03 13.29
C GLN A 118 -17.02 1.11 14.21
N ALA A 119 -16.06 1.95 13.80
CA ALA A 119 -15.62 3.12 14.57
C ALA A 119 -16.77 4.11 14.80
N ARG A 120 -17.61 4.35 13.79
CA ARG A 120 -18.82 5.18 13.95
C ARG A 120 -19.85 4.51 14.86
N ARG A 121 -20.07 3.19 14.73
CA ARG A 121 -21.03 2.43 15.55
C ARG A 121 -20.62 2.37 17.03
N THR A 122 -19.33 2.33 17.31
CA THR A 122 -18.76 2.27 18.67
C THR A 122 -18.36 3.65 19.21
N GLN A 123 -18.46 4.69 18.37
CA GLN A 123 -18.09 6.08 18.70
C GLN A 123 -16.61 6.21 19.09
N THR A 124 -15.74 5.48 18.39
CA THR A 124 -14.28 5.48 18.56
C THR A 124 -13.55 6.00 17.33
N SER A 125 -14.24 6.77 16.48
CA SER A 125 -13.61 7.44 15.33
C SER A 125 -12.58 8.46 15.80
N GLY A 126 -11.40 8.45 15.19
CA GLY A 126 -10.33 9.39 15.52
C GLY A 126 -9.12 9.25 14.61
N PRO A 127 -8.13 10.16 14.75
CA PRO A 127 -6.95 10.20 13.89
C PRO A 127 -6.07 8.94 13.99
N LEU A 128 -6.07 8.25 15.13
CA LEU A 128 -5.33 7.00 15.24
C LEU A 128 -5.87 5.93 14.28
N GLY A 129 -7.20 5.77 14.20
CA GLY A 129 -7.81 4.73 13.38
C GLY A 129 -7.51 4.91 11.91
N GLU A 130 -7.61 6.14 11.41
CA GLU A 130 -7.29 6.43 10.01
C GLU A 130 -5.80 6.29 9.69
N LEU A 131 -4.90 6.73 10.57
CA LEU A 131 -3.46 6.49 10.36
C LEU A 131 -3.17 4.99 10.30
N PHE A 132 -3.87 4.21 11.11
CA PHE A 132 -3.68 2.76 11.21
C PHE A 132 -4.18 2.05 9.95
N ASP A 133 -5.38 2.40 9.49
CA ASP A 133 -5.99 2.01 8.20
C ASP A 133 -5.06 2.35 7.03
N HIS A 134 -4.94 3.64 6.70
CA HIS A 134 -4.25 4.05 5.49
C HIS A 134 -2.75 3.76 5.53
N GLY A 135 -2.17 3.70 6.73
CA GLY A 135 -0.79 3.29 6.94
C GLY A 135 -0.55 1.83 6.55
N LEU A 136 -1.41 0.90 6.99
CA LEU A 136 -1.31 -0.51 6.61
C LEU A 136 -1.70 -0.75 5.16
N ASP A 137 -2.68 -0.01 4.63
CA ASP A 137 -3.04 -0.04 3.21
C ASP A 137 -1.87 0.31 2.30
N SER A 138 -1.08 1.30 2.68
CA SER A 138 0.12 1.67 1.92
C SER A 138 1.10 0.50 1.75
N TRP A 139 1.15 -0.42 2.72
CA TRP A 139 1.97 -1.63 2.66
C TRP A 139 1.28 -2.74 1.87
N THR A 140 -0.03 -2.89 2.05
CA THR A 140 -0.89 -3.83 1.30
C THR A 140 -0.81 -3.62 -0.22
N THR A 141 -0.61 -2.38 -0.69
CA THR A 141 -0.41 -2.09 -2.12
C THR A 141 0.66 -2.99 -2.77
N MET A 142 1.80 -3.19 -2.08
CA MET A 142 2.87 -4.06 -2.53
C MET A 142 2.50 -5.54 -2.35
N LEU A 143 2.00 -5.91 -1.17
CA LEU A 143 1.74 -7.31 -0.83
C LEU A 143 0.78 -7.97 -1.82
N ILE A 144 -0.33 -7.30 -2.16
CA ILE A 144 -1.33 -7.80 -3.11
C ILE A 144 -0.78 -7.79 -4.53
N SER A 145 -0.10 -6.71 -4.93
CA SER A 145 0.43 -6.56 -6.30
C SER A 145 1.46 -7.65 -6.63
N VAL A 146 2.34 -8.01 -5.68
CA VAL A 146 3.31 -9.10 -5.90
C VAL A 146 2.62 -10.47 -5.97
N CYS A 147 1.54 -10.70 -5.22
CA CYS A 147 0.74 -11.92 -5.38
C CYS A 147 0.08 -11.98 -6.78
N MET A 148 -0.34 -10.84 -7.31
CA MET A 148 -0.89 -10.76 -8.67
C MET A 148 0.15 -11.14 -9.73
N PHE A 149 1.42 -10.74 -9.56
CA PHE A 149 2.48 -11.12 -10.49
C PHE A 149 2.69 -12.64 -10.59
N SER A 150 2.55 -13.36 -9.47
CA SER A 150 2.61 -14.83 -9.44
C SER A 150 1.48 -15.50 -10.23
N VAL A 151 0.35 -14.84 -10.49
CA VAL A 151 -0.73 -15.40 -11.33
C VAL A 151 -0.27 -15.56 -12.77
N PHE A 152 0.44 -14.56 -13.30
CA PHE A 152 0.85 -14.52 -14.70
C PHE A 152 2.24 -15.12 -14.93
N GLY A 153 3.10 -15.16 -13.90
CA GLY A 153 4.51 -15.52 -14.03
C GLY A 153 5.32 -14.36 -14.61
N ARG A 154 6.60 -14.57 -14.96
CA ARG A 154 7.51 -13.48 -15.39
C ARG A 154 8.09 -13.61 -16.80
N THR A 155 7.60 -14.58 -17.58
CA THR A 155 8.09 -14.88 -18.93
C THR A 155 6.94 -14.99 -19.92
N ASP A 156 6.58 -16.20 -20.35
CA ASP A 156 5.59 -16.47 -21.37
C ASP A 156 4.19 -16.00 -20.93
N HIS A 157 3.50 -15.35 -21.87
CA HIS A 157 2.19 -14.73 -21.66
C HIS A 157 2.11 -13.64 -20.57
N SER A 158 3.26 -13.20 -20.05
CA SER A 158 3.39 -12.21 -19.00
C SER A 158 4.31 -11.05 -19.40
N VAL A 159 4.77 -10.29 -18.42
CA VAL A 159 5.72 -9.18 -18.54
C VAL A 159 6.98 -9.48 -17.73
N SER A 160 8.10 -8.87 -18.09
CA SER A 160 9.37 -9.05 -17.38
C SER A 160 9.32 -8.45 -15.96
N PRO A 161 10.21 -8.88 -15.04
CA PRO A 161 10.28 -8.28 -13.71
C PRO A 161 10.53 -6.78 -13.71
N LEU A 162 11.27 -6.26 -14.69
CA LEU A 162 11.46 -4.81 -14.84
C LEU A 162 10.15 -4.09 -15.18
N ARG A 163 9.27 -4.71 -15.98
CA ARG A 163 7.93 -4.16 -16.25
C ARG A 163 7.03 -4.28 -15.01
N MET A 164 7.09 -5.40 -14.29
CA MET A 164 6.41 -5.55 -12.99
C MET A 164 6.84 -4.47 -11.98
N TYR A 165 8.12 -4.11 -11.96
CA TYR A 165 8.65 -3.02 -11.15
C TYR A 165 7.97 -1.68 -11.46
N PHE A 166 7.80 -1.33 -12.74
CA PHE A 166 7.09 -0.09 -13.12
C PHE A 166 5.58 -0.16 -12.89
N ILE A 167 4.96 -1.34 -13.04
CA ILE A 167 3.57 -1.58 -12.63
C ILE A 167 3.40 -1.31 -11.13
N LEU A 168 4.32 -1.82 -10.31
CA LEU A 168 4.30 -1.60 -8.87
C LEU A 168 4.44 -0.10 -8.53
N TRP A 169 5.32 0.62 -9.23
CA TRP A 169 5.41 2.08 -9.10
C TRP A 169 4.13 2.81 -9.51
N ASN A 170 3.44 2.35 -10.55
CA ASN A 170 2.14 2.90 -10.94
C ASN A 170 1.10 2.75 -9.83
N VAL A 171 1.08 1.60 -9.15
CA VAL A 171 0.20 1.37 -7.98
C VAL A 171 0.60 2.30 -6.82
N PHE A 172 1.89 2.42 -6.50
CA PHE A 172 2.38 3.31 -5.46
C PHE A 172 2.02 4.77 -5.71
N ILE A 173 2.25 5.27 -6.92
CA ILE A 173 1.92 6.64 -7.31
C ILE A 173 0.41 6.85 -7.22
N SER A 174 -0.40 5.93 -7.74
CA SER A 174 -1.87 6.04 -7.69
C SER A 174 -2.37 6.13 -6.24
N PHE A 175 -1.83 5.31 -5.33
CA PHE A 175 -2.16 5.37 -3.90
C PHE A 175 -1.70 6.69 -3.26
N TYR A 176 -0.46 7.09 -3.53
CA TYR A 176 0.16 8.28 -2.94
C TYR A 176 -0.52 9.59 -3.37
N LEU A 177 -0.99 9.67 -4.62
CA LEU A 177 -1.62 10.87 -5.15
C LEU A 177 -2.93 11.22 -4.42
N THR A 178 -3.70 10.24 -3.94
CA THR A 178 -4.91 10.50 -3.13
C THR A 178 -4.59 11.13 -1.78
N HIS A 179 -3.46 10.76 -1.20
CA HIS A 179 -2.95 11.34 0.05
C HIS A 179 -2.33 12.72 -0.20
N TRP A 180 -1.66 12.89 -1.34
CA TRP A 180 -1.17 14.20 -1.75
C TRP A 180 -2.32 15.19 -2.03
N GLU A 181 -3.40 14.71 -2.64
CA GLU A 181 -4.64 15.44 -2.81
C GLU A 181 -5.19 15.90 -1.45
N LYS A 182 -5.40 14.97 -0.52
CA LYS A 182 -5.89 15.30 0.84
C LYS A 182 -4.97 16.23 1.62
N TYR A 183 -3.65 16.10 1.46
CA TYR A 183 -2.68 17.01 2.05
C TYR A 183 -2.89 18.48 1.61
N ASN A 184 -3.45 18.69 0.42
CA ASN A 184 -3.74 19.99 -0.18
C ASN A 184 -5.20 20.44 0.01
N THR A 185 -6.17 19.53 -0.09
CA THR A 185 -7.61 19.83 -0.05
C THR A 185 -8.20 19.70 1.34
N GLY A 186 -7.64 18.85 2.21
CA GLY A 186 -8.22 18.44 3.49
C GLY A 186 -9.29 17.34 3.39
N VAL A 187 -9.61 16.87 2.18
CA VAL A 187 -10.64 15.86 1.91
C VAL A 187 -10.01 14.66 1.20
N LEU A 188 -10.27 13.44 1.67
CA LEU A 188 -9.87 12.21 0.98
C LEU A 188 -10.86 11.89 -0.14
N PHE A 189 -10.45 11.98 -1.40
CA PHE A 189 -11.27 11.46 -2.49
C PHE A 189 -10.88 10.01 -2.77
N LEU A 190 -11.84 9.10 -2.60
CA LEU A 190 -11.59 7.68 -2.81
C LEU A 190 -11.57 7.38 -4.33
N PRO A 191 -10.48 6.81 -4.86
CA PRO A 191 -10.36 6.55 -6.28
C PRO A 191 -11.24 5.35 -6.67
N TRP A 192 -11.98 5.46 -7.78
CA TRP A 192 -12.83 4.37 -8.28
C TRP A 192 -12.03 3.10 -8.57
N GLY A 193 -10.76 3.26 -8.95
CA GLY A 193 -9.85 2.15 -9.24
C GLY A 193 -9.57 1.26 -8.02
N TYR A 194 -9.70 1.75 -6.78
CA TYR A 194 -9.39 0.95 -5.59
C TYR A 194 -10.34 -0.25 -5.47
N ASP A 195 -11.64 -0.01 -5.33
CA ASP A 195 -12.65 -1.08 -5.22
C ASP A 195 -12.63 -2.03 -6.42
N LEU A 196 -12.49 -1.46 -7.63
CA LEU A 196 -12.39 -2.25 -8.87
C LEU A 196 -11.16 -3.16 -8.85
N SER A 197 -10.03 -2.68 -8.34
CA SER A 197 -8.80 -3.47 -8.23
C SER A 197 -8.92 -4.58 -7.18
N MET A 198 -9.58 -4.32 -6.05
CA MET A 198 -9.79 -5.33 -5.00
C MET A 198 -10.74 -6.43 -5.47
N VAL A 199 -11.91 -6.06 -6.01
CA VAL A 199 -12.87 -7.03 -6.56
C VAL A 199 -12.27 -7.76 -7.76
N GLY A 200 -11.58 -7.05 -8.65
CA GLY A 200 -10.87 -7.63 -9.79
C GLY A 200 -9.81 -8.64 -9.36
N THR A 201 -9.04 -8.35 -8.32
CA THR A 201 -8.05 -9.27 -7.77
C THR A 201 -8.69 -10.55 -7.25
N ILE A 202 -9.79 -10.43 -6.52
CA ILE A 202 -10.55 -11.59 -6.02
C ILE A 202 -11.03 -12.45 -7.20
N ILE A 203 -11.60 -11.83 -8.25
CA ILE A 203 -12.07 -12.54 -9.45
C ILE A 203 -10.90 -13.26 -10.15
N VAL A 204 -9.76 -12.60 -10.32
CA VAL A 204 -8.56 -13.18 -10.94
C VAL A 204 -8.09 -14.41 -10.14
N PHE A 205 -8.06 -14.33 -8.81
CA PHE A 205 -7.69 -15.45 -7.96
C PHE A 205 -8.73 -16.58 -8.00
N VAL A 206 -10.04 -16.28 -8.06
CA VAL A 206 -11.09 -17.29 -8.24
C VAL A 206 -10.91 -18.03 -9.58
N ILE A 207 -10.71 -17.30 -10.69
CA ILE A 207 -10.46 -17.91 -12.01
C ILE A 207 -9.21 -18.80 -11.96
N SER A 208 -8.14 -18.31 -11.34
CA SER A 208 -6.89 -19.06 -11.14
C SER A 208 -7.07 -20.30 -10.28
N SER A 209 -8.00 -20.28 -9.32
CA SER A 209 -8.29 -21.46 -8.49
C SER A 209 -9.01 -22.58 -9.25
N ILE A 210 -9.76 -22.24 -10.30
CA ILE A 210 -10.48 -23.21 -11.12
C ILE A 210 -9.57 -23.72 -12.24
N GLY A 211 -9.00 -22.81 -13.04
CA GLY A 211 -8.21 -23.16 -14.21
C GLY A 211 -6.73 -23.44 -13.93
N GLY A 212 -6.19 -22.96 -12.81
CA GLY A 212 -4.74 -22.82 -12.62
C GLY A 212 -4.18 -21.66 -13.45
N HIS A 213 -2.85 -21.54 -13.50
CA HIS A 213 -2.17 -20.50 -14.28
C HIS A 213 -2.45 -20.60 -15.79
N LYS A 214 -2.79 -21.80 -16.29
CA LYS A 214 -3.18 -22.05 -17.69
C LYS A 214 -4.38 -21.22 -18.16
N ALA A 215 -5.27 -20.79 -17.25
CA ALA A 215 -6.38 -19.90 -17.59
C ALA A 215 -5.92 -18.55 -18.16
N TRP A 216 -4.67 -18.16 -17.89
CA TRP A 216 -4.07 -16.90 -18.30
C TRP A 216 -3.10 -17.07 -19.48
N LYS A 217 -3.08 -18.21 -20.15
CA LYS A 217 -2.26 -18.42 -21.36
C LYS A 217 -3.03 -17.97 -22.60
N ILE A 218 -3.43 -16.70 -22.58
CA ILE A 218 -4.26 -16.05 -23.61
C ILE A 218 -3.40 -15.07 -24.42
N VAL A 219 -3.63 -15.04 -25.73
CA VAL A 219 -3.05 -14.07 -26.67
C VAL A 219 -4.18 -13.36 -27.39
N PHE A 220 -4.20 -12.04 -27.29
CA PHE A 220 -5.17 -11.18 -27.95
C PHE A 220 -4.78 -10.90 -29.42
N PRO A 221 -5.71 -10.38 -30.25
CA PRO A 221 -5.41 -9.97 -31.62
C PRO A 221 -4.16 -9.09 -31.69
N GLY A 222 -3.30 -9.34 -32.70
CA GLY A 222 -2.00 -8.70 -32.82
C GLY A 222 -0.88 -9.38 -32.02
N GLY A 223 -1.11 -10.56 -31.45
CA GLY A 223 -0.08 -11.33 -30.74
C GLY A 223 0.22 -10.81 -29.34
N ILE A 224 -0.67 -10.00 -28.76
CA ILE A 224 -0.45 -9.35 -27.46
C ILE A 224 -0.81 -10.32 -26.34
N PRO A 225 0.13 -10.72 -25.47
CA PRO A 225 -0.20 -11.63 -24.38
C PRO A 225 -1.00 -10.95 -23.26
N VAL A 226 -1.78 -11.73 -22.51
CA VAL A 226 -2.68 -11.18 -21.47
C VAL A 226 -1.97 -10.34 -20.41
N GLY A 227 -0.75 -10.70 -20.00
CA GLY A 227 0.00 -9.91 -19.02
C GLY A 227 0.33 -8.50 -19.53
N VAL A 228 0.56 -8.33 -20.84
CA VAL A 228 0.75 -7.02 -21.46
C VAL A 228 -0.56 -6.23 -21.46
N MET A 229 -1.68 -6.87 -21.77
CA MET A 229 -3.00 -6.21 -21.69
C MET A 229 -3.33 -5.77 -20.27
N PHE A 230 -2.99 -6.60 -19.27
CA PHE A 230 -3.18 -6.27 -17.87
C PHE A 230 -2.31 -5.07 -17.44
N GLU A 231 -1.04 -5.03 -17.85
CA GLU A 231 -0.19 -3.86 -17.64
C GLU A 231 -0.77 -2.58 -18.26
N VAL A 232 -1.20 -2.64 -19.52
CA VAL A 232 -1.81 -1.49 -20.20
C VAL A 232 -3.06 -1.02 -19.47
N LEU A 233 -3.92 -1.95 -19.04
CA LEU A 233 -5.12 -1.63 -18.27
C LEU A 233 -4.78 -0.87 -16.98
N LEU A 234 -3.74 -1.28 -16.25
CA LEU A 234 -3.32 -0.62 -15.02
C LEU A 234 -2.79 0.80 -15.26
N TYR A 235 -1.99 1.02 -16.31
CA TYR A 235 -1.52 2.36 -16.65
C TYR A 235 -2.64 3.27 -17.15
N VAL A 236 -3.50 2.77 -18.05
CA VAL A 236 -4.63 3.53 -18.57
C VAL A 236 -5.55 3.95 -17.44
N THR A 237 -5.87 3.04 -16.51
CA THR A 237 -6.68 3.36 -15.34
C THR A 237 -6.04 4.47 -14.50
N ALA A 238 -4.73 4.39 -14.22
CA ALA A 238 -4.04 5.42 -13.44
C ALA A 238 -4.00 6.79 -14.16
N ILE A 239 -3.65 6.81 -15.46
CA ILE A 239 -3.50 8.05 -16.24
C ILE A 239 -4.85 8.71 -16.52
N VAL A 240 -5.90 7.93 -16.78
CA VAL A 240 -7.22 8.47 -17.14
C VAL A 240 -8.03 8.82 -15.91
N SER A 241 -8.03 7.96 -14.88
CA SER A 241 -8.97 8.08 -13.76
C SER A 241 -8.38 8.66 -12.47
N SER A 242 -7.06 8.58 -12.25
CA SER A 242 -6.45 9.03 -11.00
C SER A 242 -5.83 10.43 -11.13
N LEU A 243 -4.80 10.59 -11.97
CA LEU A 243 -4.01 11.82 -12.00
C LEU A 243 -4.82 13.08 -12.40
N PRO A 244 -5.63 13.07 -13.49
CA PRO A 244 -6.41 14.25 -13.88
C PRO A 244 -7.43 14.64 -12.81
N VAL A 245 -8.05 13.67 -12.16
CA VAL A 245 -9.06 13.89 -11.11
C VAL A 245 -8.41 14.53 -9.88
N VAL A 246 -7.27 14.00 -9.44
CA VAL A 246 -6.49 14.57 -8.32
C VAL A 246 -6.09 16.02 -8.61
N LEU A 247 -5.52 16.29 -9.79
CA LEU A 247 -5.11 17.64 -10.19
C LEU A 247 -6.31 18.60 -10.26
N TRP A 248 -7.43 18.14 -10.82
CA TRP A 248 -8.66 18.90 -10.91
C TRP A 248 -9.24 19.25 -9.54
N ASN A 249 -9.27 18.29 -8.61
CA ASN A 249 -9.79 18.51 -7.26
C ASN A 249 -8.90 19.44 -6.44
N ILE A 250 -7.57 19.32 -6.55
CA ILE A 250 -6.64 20.30 -5.97
C ILE A 250 -6.93 21.69 -6.55
N TYR A 251 -6.94 21.83 -7.88
CA TYR A 251 -7.22 23.11 -8.54
C TYR A 251 -8.57 23.71 -8.09
N LYS A 252 -9.64 22.91 -8.14
CA LYS A 252 -10.99 23.31 -7.72
C LYS A 252 -11.00 23.79 -6.27
N SER A 253 -10.36 23.05 -5.36
CA SER A 253 -10.32 23.43 -3.94
C SER A 253 -9.57 24.75 -3.70
N TYR A 254 -8.54 25.07 -4.50
CA TYR A 254 -7.78 26.31 -4.42
C TYR A 254 -8.53 27.49 -5.06
N ARG A 255 -9.16 27.27 -6.22
CA ARG A 255 -10.02 28.26 -6.87
C ARG A 255 -11.20 28.65 -5.97
N ASP A 256 -11.85 27.66 -5.37
CA ASP A 256 -13.05 27.84 -4.54
C ASP A 256 -12.71 28.19 -3.07
N LYS A 257 -11.41 28.28 -2.72
CA LYS A 257 -10.90 28.59 -1.37
C LYS A 257 -11.41 27.65 -0.26
N THR A 258 -11.63 26.38 -0.61
CA THR A 258 -12.07 25.33 0.31
C THR A 258 -10.94 24.42 0.80
N GLY A 259 -9.81 24.39 0.08
CA GLY A 259 -8.63 23.62 0.46
C GLY A 259 -7.81 24.25 1.60
N LYS A 260 -6.60 23.73 1.82
CA LYS A 260 -5.69 24.23 2.88
C LYS A 260 -4.88 25.47 2.50
N MET A 261 -5.04 25.98 1.28
CA MET A 261 -4.42 27.21 0.75
C MET A 261 -2.90 27.28 0.99
N ARG A 262 -2.20 26.16 0.75
CA ARG A 262 -0.73 26.10 0.91
C ARG A 262 -0.06 26.89 -0.22
N THR A 263 1.16 27.37 0.01
CA THR A 263 1.97 27.89 -1.11
C THR A 263 2.29 26.77 -2.09
N PHE A 264 2.59 27.08 -3.35
CA PHE A 264 2.93 26.07 -4.35
C PHE A 264 4.04 25.12 -3.88
N LEU A 265 5.11 25.67 -3.28
CA LEU A 265 6.22 24.88 -2.75
C LEU A 265 5.78 23.95 -1.61
N ASP A 266 4.94 24.44 -0.69
CA ASP A 266 4.41 23.61 0.40
C ASP A 266 3.45 22.54 -0.12
N ALA A 267 2.71 22.81 -1.20
CA ALA A 267 1.76 21.91 -1.83
C ALA A 267 2.44 20.72 -2.53
N ILE A 268 3.54 20.96 -3.25
CA ILE A 268 4.29 19.90 -3.96
C ILE A 268 5.31 19.18 -3.07
N ARG A 269 5.59 19.71 -1.88
CA ARG A 269 6.59 19.19 -0.94
C ARG A 269 6.52 17.67 -0.70
N PRO A 270 5.33 17.04 -0.54
CA PRO A 270 5.24 15.59 -0.37
C PRO A 270 5.71 14.78 -1.57
N LEU A 271 5.76 15.35 -2.78
CA LEU A 271 6.17 14.62 -3.97
C LEU A 271 7.69 14.39 -4.01
N LEU A 272 8.47 15.24 -3.33
CA LEU A 272 9.94 15.16 -3.34
C LEU A 272 10.49 13.83 -2.79
N PRO A 273 10.14 13.35 -1.57
CA PRO A 273 10.71 12.11 -1.06
C PRO A 273 10.34 10.89 -1.93
N LEU A 274 9.13 10.89 -2.51
CA LEU A 274 8.70 9.85 -3.46
C LEU A 274 9.52 9.91 -4.76
N ALA A 275 9.71 11.09 -5.33
CA ALA A 275 10.50 11.29 -6.55
C ALA A 275 11.98 10.90 -6.34
N VAL A 276 12.56 11.22 -5.18
CA VAL A 276 13.93 10.82 -4.82
C VAL A 276 14.04 9.31 -4.68
N LEU A 277 13.09 8.66 -3.98
CA LEU A 277 13.05 7.19 -3.91
C LEU A 277 12.95 6.58 -5.31
N PHE A 278 12.00 7.04 -6.13
CA PHE A 278 11.80 6.56 -7.50
C PHE A 278 13.08 6.70 -8.32
N SER A 279 13.75 7.85 -8.25
CA SER A 279 14.94 8.12 -9.04
C SER A 279 16.11 7.23 -8.63
N ILE A 280 16.45 7.18 -7.33
CA ILE A 280 17.58 6.37 -6.82
C ILE A 280 17.33 4.89 -7.08
N SER A 281 16.14 4.39 -6.72
CA SER A 281 15.82 2.97 -6.88
C SER A 281 15.72 2.54 -8.35
N THR A 282 15.19 3.39 -9.24
CA THR A 282 15.11 3.07 -10.67
C THR A 282 16.49 3.08 -11.32
N ILE A 283 17.35 4.06 -11.02
CA ILE A 283 18.72 4.07 -11.51
C ILE A 283 19.45 2.79 -11.06
N TRP A 284 19.30 2.42 -9.78
CA TRP A 284 19.91 1.19 -9.26
C TRP A 284 19.35 -0.07 -9.93
N VAL A 285 18.03 -0.23 -10.01
CA VAL A 285 17.38 -1.42 -10.59
C VAL A 285 17.68 -1.58 -12.08
N VAL A 286 17.64 -0.49 -12.85
CA VAL A 286 17.86 -0.51 -14.31
C VAL A 286 19.33 -0.71 -14.67
N HIS A 287 20.25 -0.12 -13.90
CA HIS A 287 21.68 -0.14 -14.22
C HIS A 287 22.52 -1.07 -13.35
N SER A 288 21.91 -1.83 -12.43
CA SER A 288 22.62 -2.79 -11.57
C SER A 288 23.51 -3.71 -12.41
N PRO A 289 24.85 -3.71 -12.21
CA PRO A 289 25.75 -4.59 -12.95
C PRO A 289 25.49 -6.07 -12.66
N SER A 290 24.84 -6.35 -11.52
CA SER A 290 24.49 -7.69 -11.07
C SER A 290 23.10 -8.14 -11.55
N ASN A 291 22.35 -7.30 -12.27
CA ASN A 291 20.97 -7.54 -12.72
C ASN A 291 20.07 -8.09 -11.59
N ILE A 292 20.04 -7.37 -10.46
CA ILE A 292 19.33 -7.81 -9.24
C ILE A 292 17.84 -8.06 -9.47
N ILE A 293 17.19 -7.31 -10.36
CA ILE A 293 15.76 -7.42 -10.64
C ILE A 293 15.39 -8.74 -11.32
N ASP A 294 16.27 -9.27 -12.16
CA ASP A 294 16.05 -10.60 -12.72
C ASP A 294 16.46 -11.72 -11.76
N LYS A 295 17.47 -11.50 -10.91
CA LYS A 295 17.95 -12.52 -9.96
C LYS A 295 16.97 -12.77 -8.82
N ASP A 296 16.51 -11.72 -8.15
CA ASP A 296 15.53 -11.80 -7.06
C ASP A 296 14.60 -10.56 -7.09
N PRO A 297 13.53 -10.60 -7.91
CA PRO A 297 12.60 -9.48 -7.98
C PRO A 297 11.83 -9.25 -6.68
N ARG A 298 11.53 -10.33 -5.93
CA ARG A 298 10.65 -10.28 -4.77
C ARG A 298 11.26 -9.47 -3.64
N ILE A 299 12.56 -9.63 -3.38
CA ILE A 299 13.25 -8.84 -2.34
C ILE A 299 13.29 -7.35 -2.69
N ILE A 300 13.42 -7.01 -3.97
CA ILE A 300 13.40 -5.61 -4.44
C ILE A 300 12.01 -5.01 -4.24
N PHE A 301 10.96 -5.72 -4.63
CA PHE A 301 9.58 -5.28 -4.42
C PHE A 301 9.28 -5.08 -2.93
N LEU A 302 9.72 -6.01 -2.08
CA LEU A 302 9.57 -5.91 -0.63
C LEU A 302 10.30 -4.70 -0.07
N ALA A 303 11.57 -4.50 -0.42
CA ALA A 303 12.39 -3.39 0.07
C ALA A 303 11.78 -2.05 -0.35
N ILE A 304 11.54 -1.86 -1.64
CA ILE A 304 11.06 -0.57 -2.18
C ILE A 304 9.63 -0.30 -1.71
N GLY A 305 8.74 -1.31 -1.69
CA GLY A 305 7.38 -1.15 -1.18
C GLY A 305 7.31 -0.80 0.30
N THR A 306 8.19 -1.36 1.11
CA THR A 306 8.26 -1.03 2.55
C THR A 306 8.76 0.40 2.77
N ILE A 307 9.73 0.85 1.98
CA ILE A 307 10.26 2.23 2.04
C ILE A 307 9.21 3.23 1.54
N PHE A 308 8.51 2.90 0.45
CA PHE A 308 7.36 3.64 -0.04
C PHE A 308 6.31 3.82 1.07
N SER A 309 5.91 2.73 1.72
CA SER A 309 4.96 2.75 2.82
C SER A 309 5.43 3.63 3.98
N ASN A 310 6.73 3.59 4.33
CA ASN A 310 7.29 4.50 5.34
C ASN A 310 7.14 5.98 4.97
N ILE A 311 7.42 6.35 3.70
CA ILE A 311 7.26 7.72 3.20
C ILE A 311 5.78 8.11 3.20
N CYS A 312 4.90 7.19 2.78
CA CYS A 312 3.46 7.40 2.75
C CYS A 312 2.88 7.67 4.15
N CYS A 313 3.26 6.89 5.16
CA CYS A 313 2.82 7.13 6.54
C CYS A 313 3.21 8.51 7.07
N ARG A 314 4.38 9.06 6.67
CA ARG A 314 4.79 10.42 7.04
C ARG A 314 3.93 11.49 6.36
N LEU A 315 3.51 11.26 5.12
CA LEU A 315 2.52 12.10 4.45
C LEU A 315 1.17 12.04 5.16
N ILE A 316 0.68 10.83 5.51
CA ILE A 316 -0.57 10.62 6.25
C ILE A 316 -0.55 11.38 7.59
N VAL A 317 0.53 11.27 8.36
CA VAL A 317 0.70 12.06 9.59
C VAL A 317 0.60 13.55 9.30
N SER A 318 1.35 14.05 8.32
CA SER A 318 1.44 15.49 8.02
C SER A 318 0.12 16.08 7.52
N GLN A 319 -0.64 15.34 6.72
CA GLN A 319 -1.96 15.79 6.26
C GLN A 319 -2.97 15.84 7.41
N MET A 320 -2.93 14.90 8.34
CA MET A 320 -3.89 14.81 9.44
C MET A 320 -3.58 15.82 10.54
N SER A 321 -2.31 16.02 10.89
CA SER A 321 -1.91 17.05 11.85
C SER A 321 -1.80 18.46 11.26
N ASN A 322 -2.09 18.61 9.97
CA ASN A 322 -1.95 19.86 9.23
C ASN A 322 -0.55 20.50 9.34
N THR A 323 0.50 19.69 9.40
CA THR A 323 1.90 20.16 9.41
C THR A 323 2.50 20.09 8.01
N ARG A 324 3.76 20.54 7.88
CA ARG A 324 4.52 20.41 6.64
C ARG A 324 5.13 19.01 6.56
N CYS A 325 4.97 18.35 5.42
CA CYS A 325 5.62 17.05 5.17
C CYS A 325 7.15 17.18 5.24
N GLU A 326 7.84 16.16 5.75
CA GLU A 326 9.30 16.09 5.73
C GLU A 326 9.82 16.06 4.27
N LEU A 327 10.90 16.79 3.97
CA LEU A 327 11.45 16.87 2.60
C LEU A 327 12.17 15.57 2.20
N LEU A 328 12.99 15.04 3.10
CA LEU A 328 13.75 13.81 2.90
C LEU A 328 13.67 13.00 4.18
N SER A 329 13.07 11.81 4.09
CA SER A 329 13.10 10.85 5.20
C SER A 329 14.49 10.21 5.28
N TRP A 330 15.00 10.01 6.49
CA TRP A 330 16.30 9.38 6.73
C TRP A 330 16.41 7.98 6.06
N ILE A 331 15.29 7.29 5.84
CA ILE A 331 15.26 5.96 5.20
C ILE A 331 15.76 5.99 3.75
N LEU A 332 15.81 7.17 3.11
CA LEU A 332 16.38 7.34 1.78
C LEU A 332 17.91 7.21 1.79
N LEU A 333 18.57 7.45 2.92
CA LEU A 333 20.03 7.33 3.04
C LEU A 333 20.50 5.88 2.88
N PRO A 334 19.94 4.87 3.59
CA PRO A 334 20.24 3.47 3.32
C PRO A 334 20.01 3.05 1.87
N VAL A 335 19.00 3.59 1.18
CA VAL A 335 18.76 3.31 -0.25
C VAL A 335 19.90 3.86 -1.11
N ALA A 336 20.27 5.13 -0.90
CA ALA A 336 21.35 5.76 -1.63
C ALA A 336 22.69 5.04 -1.40
N VAL A 337 22.95 4.62 -0.16
CA VAL A 337 24.13 3.84 0.22
C VAL A 337 24.12 2.47 -0.49
N ALA A 338 23.02 1.71 -0.38
CA ALA A 338 22.92 0.41 -1.04
C ALA A 338 23.10 0.52 -2.56
N ALA A 339 22.45 1.51 -3.19
CA ALA A 339 22.58 1.80 -4.61
C ALA A 339 23.99 2.25 -5.00
N LEU A 340 24.72 3.01 -4.18
CA LEU A 340 26.09 3.40 -4.49
C LEU A 340 27.04 2.20 -4.40
N PHE A 341 26.95 1.45 -3.30
CA PHE A 341 27.84 0.32 -3.04
C PHE A 341 27.60 -0.86 -4.00
N SER A 342 26.41 -1.01 -4.56
CA SER A 342 26.16 -2.00 -5.62
C SER A 342 26.97 -1.75 -6.88
N PHE A 343 27.23 -0.48 -7.24
CA PHE A 343 28.08 -0.16 -8.39
C PHE A 343 29.57 -0.31 -8.09
N ILE A 344 29.99 -0.08 -6.84
CA ILE A 344 31.38 -0.22 -6.40
C ILE A 344 31.75 -1.70 -6.20
N LEU A 345 30.84 -2.49 -5.63
CA LEU A 345 31.05 -3.90 -5.30
C LEU A 345 29.93 -4.78 -5.90
N PRO A 346 29.89 -4.97 -7.24
CA PRO A 346 28.81 -5.70 -7.90
C PRO A 346 28.61 -7.15 -7.44
N SER A 347 29.67 -7.80 -6.95
CA SER A 347 29.64 -9.20 -6.49
C SER A 347 28.75 -9.41 -5.27
N ILE A 348 28.50 -8.37 -4.47
CA ILE A 348 27.68 -8.41 -3.25
C ILE A 348 26.44 -7.52 -3.34
N ASP A 349 26.07 -7.04 -4.54
CA ASP A 349 24.90 -6.19 -4.78
C ASP A 349 23.62 -6.76 -4.15
N LEU A 350 23.35 -8.04 -4.38
CA LEU A 350 22.18 -8.72 -3.83
C LEU A 350 22.19 -8.76 -2.29
N VAL A 351 23.37 -8.86 -1.66
CA VAL A 351 23.51 -8.80 -0.20
C VAL A 351 23.10 -7.42 0.31
N PHE A 352 23.48 -6.34 -0.38
CA PHE A 352 23.02 -4.99 -0.04
C PHE A 352 21.50 -4.85 -0.21
N THR A 353 20.90 -5.49 -1.20
CA THR A 353 19.43 -5.52 -1.35
C THR A 353 18.75 -6.18 -0.15
N TYR A 354 19.24 -7.33 0.33
CA TYR A 354 18.69 -7.98 1.53
C TYR A 354 18.90 -7.15 2.80
N ILE A 355 20.09 -6.56 2.98
CA ILE A 355 20.37 -5.67 4.12
C ILE A 355 19.40 -4.49 4.10
N LEU A 356 19.19 -3.86 2.93
CA LEU A 356 18.24 -2.76 2.79
C LEU A 356 16.81 -3.21 3.12
N ALA A 357 16.38 -4.37 2.65
CA ALA A 357 15.05 -4.91 2.96
C ALA A 357 14.85 -5.10 4.47
N ILE A 358 15.85 -5.64 5.17
CA ILE A 358 15.82 -5.83 6.63
C ILE A 358 15.77 -4.47 7.34
N ILE A 359 16.63 -3.52 6.96
CA ILE A 359 16.64 -2.17 7.54
C ILE A 359 15.29 -1.48 7.31
N ALA A 360 14.75 -1.56 6.11
CA ALA A 360 13.46 -0.96 5.76
C ALA A 360 12.32 -1.56 6.59
N LEU A 361 12.27 -2.89 6.71
CA LEU A 361 11.27 -3.60 7.49
C LEU A 361 11.31 -3.21 8.97
N LEU A 362 12.49 -3.28 9.58
CA LEU A 362 12.68 -2.91 10.98
C LEU A 362 12.36 -1.43 11.22
N ALA A 363 12.81 -0.53 10.34
CA ALA A 363 12.53 0.89 10.42
C ALA A 363 11.04 1.21 10.29
N HIS A 364 10.33 0.52 9.40
CA HIS A 364 8.90 0.72 9.18
C HIS A 364 8.08 0.21 10.38
N ILE A 365 8.34 -1.01 10.86
CA ILE A 365 7.67 -1.57 12.05
C ILE A 365 7.94 -0.67 13.27
N HIS A 366 9.19 -0.24 13.44
CA HIS A 366 9.59 0.65 14.53
C HIS A 366 8.86 2.00 14.46
N TYR A 367 8.80 2.62 13.28
CA TYR A 367 8.07 3.87 13.05
C TYR A 367 6.59 3.73 13.40
N GLY A 368 5.90 2.74 12.82
CA GLY A 368 4.48 2.50 13.07
C GLY A 368 4.19 2.26 14.55
N THR A 369 4.96 1.38 15.19
CA THR A 369 4.81 1.06 16.63
C THR A 369 4.99 2.29 17.51
N CYS A 370 6.03 3.10 17.26
CA CYS A 370 6.31 4.30 18.04
C CYS A 370 5.24 5.38 17.85
N VAL A 371 4.79 5.61 16.61
CA VAL A 371 3.77 6.62 16.30
C VAL A 371 2.43 6.24 16.93
N VAL A 372 1.98 4.99 16.75
CA VAL A 372 0.74 4.47 17.36
C VAL A 372 0.78 4.62 18.89
N ARG A 373 1.88 4.23 19.53
CA ARG A 373 2.05 4.39 21.00
C ARG A 373 2.01 5.84 21.45
N GLN A 374 2.66 6.75 20.71
CA GLN A 374 2.64 8.18 20.99
C GLN A 374 1.21 8.76 20.92
N MET A 375 0.44 8.39 19.88
CA MET A 375 -0.96 8.79 19.76
C MET A 375 -1.83 8.19 20.86
N CYS A 376 -1.69 6.89 21.17
CA CYS A 376 -2.41 6.25 22.27
C CYS A 376 -2.17 6.93 23.62
N ARG A 377 -0.93 7.33 23.91
CA ARG A 377 -0.61 8.09 25.14
C ARG A 377 -1.24 9.48 25.14
N HIS A 378 -1.18 10.19 24.02
CA HIS A 378 -1.74 11.53 23.92
C HIS A 378 -3.27 11.54 24.06
N PHE A 379 -3.96 10.63 23.37
CA PHE A 379 -5.43 10.50 23.42
C PHE A 379 -5.94 9.67 24.61
N ARG A 380 -5.05 9.05 25.38
CA ARG A 380 -5.38 8.13 26.50
C ARG A 380 -6.31 6.98 26.10
N ILE A 381 -6.03 6.39 24.94
CA ILE A 381 -6.76 5.24 24.38
C ILE A 381 -5.86 4.02 24.23
N HIS A 382 -6.47 2.86 24.03
CA HIS A 382 -5.78 1.62 23.69
C HIS A 382 -5.95 1.31 22.20
N THR A 383 -4.91 0.79 21.55
CA THR A 383 -4.93 0.52 20.11
C THR A 383 -5.97 -0.54 19.74
N PHE A 384 -6.03 -1.63 20.50
CA PHE A 384 -6.83 -2.83 20.17
C PHE A 384 -7.96 -3.11 21.16
N HIS A 385 -8.30 -2.13 22.01
CA HIS A 385 -9.33 -2.30 23.04
C HIS A 385 -10.21 -1.05 23.12
N ILE A 386 -11.52 -1.25 23.15
CA ILE A 386 -12.49 -0.18 23.37
C ILE A 386 -12.69 -0.04 24.88
N LYS A 387 -12.43 1.15 25.42
CA LYS A 387 -12.69 1.41 26.84
C LYS A 387 -14.21 1.43 27.07
N ASP A 388 -14.69 0.71 28.07
CA ASP A 388 -16.10 0.78 28.45
C ASP A 388 -16.43 2.19 28.95
N ARG A 389 -17.58 2.73 28.54
CA ARG A 389 -18.00 4.10 28.90
C ARG A 389 -18.21 4.32 30.41
N ALA A 390 -18.14 3.26 31.22
CA ALA A 390 -18.31 3.30 32.67
C ALA A 390 -16.99 3.50 33.44
N ASP A 391 -15.84 3.47 32.76
CA ASP A 391 -14.50 3.69 33.33
C ASP A 391 -13.89 5.03 32.92
#